data_AF-A0A251YLI7-F1
#
_entry.id   AF-A0A251YLI7-F1
#
_cell.length_a   1.000
_cell.length_b   1.000
_cell.length_c   1.000
_cell.angle_alpha   90.00
_cell.angle_beta   90.00
_cell.angle_gamma   90.00
#
_symmetry.space_group_name_H-M   'P 1'
#
loop_
_entity.id
_entity.type
_entity.pdbx_description
1 polymer ?
#
loop_
_entity_poly.entity_id
_entity_poly.type
_entity_poly.pdbx_seq_one_letter_code
_entity_poly.pdbx_strand_id
1 'polypeptide(L)'
;MSAAADPAAPAPAASRAAAAADPAPDPAPAPLGPGPFVAVVGASGVGKDALLGAARDRSGPDAHFPRRAITRPPGPGEDFDAVGEEEFAAAVARGEYAVTWRAHGLCYGIPATADDAVRAGAAVVANVSRSMLDVLQARYARLVVVRITVSEDVRAARLRERGREPADDIARRLARADPAPDRLADHEVRNHGTVAEGGEALLRAIRAARAAALAASAPSLPHPPRSRAPREDGDPMTAKLTEEPVIGPDVAMTGSALGRWTEIGAATRLLDTVIGDYSYCDRLCDFAHVDVGRFSNIASAVRVGATDHPLDRATLHHFMYRSTMYWDDVEDDAEFFAHRRSRRTSIGHDTWIGHGAMIKPGVRVGDGAVVASGAIVTCDVPDYAIVAGVPATVIRFRQPPEIAARLQRLAWWDWDHRTLRDRLPDFRALPTEEFLERYEG
;
A
#
# COMPACT_ATOMS: atom_id res chain seq x y z
N MET A 1 -63.64 -16.38 71.28
CA MET A 1 -62.64 -16.22 72.34
C MET A 1 -61.27 -16.60 71.77
N SER A 2 -60.31 -15.71 72.01
CA SER A 2 -58.86 -15.79 71.73
C SER A 2 -58.21 -17.18 71.82
N ALA A 3 -57.34 -17.53 70.86
CA ALA A 3 -55.88 -17.60 71.10
C ALA A 3 -55.07 -18.16 69.89
N ALA A 4 -54.18 -17.30 69.38
CA ALA A 4 -52.85 -17.48 68.77
C ALA A 4 -52.39 -18.80 68.11
N ALA A 5 -51.85 -18.67 66.89
CA ALA A 5 -50.71 -19.43 66.38
C ALA A 5 -49.91 -18.61 65.33
N ASP A 6 -48.60 -18.87 65.31
CA ASP A 6 -47.44 -18.18 64.68
C ASP A 6 -47.49 -17.84 63.17
N PRO A 7 -46.61 -16.92 62.68
CA PRO A 7 -46.63 -16.39 61.33
C PRO A 7 -45.91 -17.29 60.31
N ALA A 8 -46.59 -17.57 59.20
CA ALA A 8 -46.06 -18.33 58.07
C ALA A 8 -45.09 -17.51 57.20
N ALA A 9 -43.97 -18.14 56.85
CA ALA A 9 -42.93 -17.64 55.97
C ALA A 9 -43.43 -17.37 54.53
N PRO A 10 -42.84 -16.40 53.80
CA PRO A 10 -43.27 -16.02 52.46
C PRO A 10 -42.87 -17.05 51.39
N ALA A 11 -43.76 -17.22 50.42
CA ALA A 11 -43.67 -18.17 49.30
C ALA A 11 -42.43 -17.95 48.39
N PRO A 12 -41.90 -19.02 47.75
CA PRO A 12 -40.74 -18.93 46.89
C PRO A 12 -41.06 -18.23 45.57
N ALA A 13 -40.21 -17.27 45.20
CA ALA A 13 -40.25 -16.54 43.94
C ALA A 13 -39.95 -17.46 42.75
N ALA A 14 -40.77 -17.36 41.71
CA ALA A 14 -40.60 -18.07 40.46
C ALA A 14 -39.28 -17.69 39.78
N SER A 15 -38.44 -18.71 39.56
CA SER A 15 -37.21 -18.63 38.77
C SER A 15 -37.55 -18.32 37.30
N ARG A 16 -37.11 -17.14 36.82
CA ARG A 16 -37.02 -16.86 35.38
C ARG A 16 -35.79 -17.56 34.84
N ALA A 17 -36.01 -18.62 34.07
CA ALA A 17 -34.98 -19.23 33.24
C ALA A 17 -34.42 -18.19 32.26
N ALA A 18 -33.16 -17.80 32.45
CA ALA A 18 -32.40 -17.07 31.45
C ALA A 18 -32.11 -18.02 30.29
N ALA A 19 -32.55 -17.66 29.09
CA ALA A 19 -32.13 -18.32 27.86
C ALA A 19 -30.60 -18.22 27.76
N ALA A 20 -29.93 -19.36 27.71
CA ALA A 20 -28.50 -19.42 27.42
C ALA A 20 -28.29 -18.86 26.00
N ALA A 21 -27.53 -17.77 25.91
CA ALA A 21 -27.02 -17.29 24.63
C ALA A 21 -26.10 -18.36 24.03
N ASP A 22 -26.22 -18.60 22.73
CA ASP A 22 -25.28 -19.44 21.99
C ASP A 22 -23.83 -18.96 22.26
N PRO A 23 -22.88 -19.88 22.51
CA PRO A 23 -21.48 -19.50 22.65
C PRO A 23 -21.03 -18.76 21.39
N ALA A 24 -20.39 -17.61 21.57
CA ALA A 24 -19.79 -16.86 20.49
C ALA A 24 -18.90 -17.80 19.64
N PRO A 25 -18.95 -17.72 18.31
CA PRO A 25 -18.10 -18.56 17.46
C PRO A 25 -16.64 -18.35 17.82
N ASP A 26 -15.87 -19.44 17.87
CA ASP A 26 -14.43 -19.41 18.12
C ASP A 26 -13.76 -18.36 17.21
N PRO A 27 -12.79 -17.57 17.72
CA PRO A 27 -12.07 -16.62 16.90
C PRO A 27 -11.43 -17.39 15.73
N ALA A 28 -11.66 -16.89 14.50
CA ALA A 28 -11.08 -17.49 13.30
C ALA A 28 -9.56 -17.67 13.49
N PRO A 29 -8.99 -18.82 13.07
CA PRO A 29 -7.57 -19.10 13.26
C PRO A 29 -6.73 -17.98 12.63
N ALA A 30 -5.66 -17.58 13.34
CA ALA A 30 -4.78 -16.52 12.87
C ALA A 30 -4.23 -16.83 11.46
N PRO A 31 -4.12 -15.82 10.57
CA PRO A 31 -3.59 -16.03 9.22
C PRO A 31 -2.18 -16.62 9.23
N LEU A 32 -1.88 -17.48 8.26
CA LEU A 32 -0.61 -18.21 8.16
C LEU A 32 0.54 -17.31 7.70
N GLY A 33 1.68 -17.40 8.37
CA GLY A 33 2.94 -16.70 8.05
C GLY A 33 4.14 -17.46 8.63
N PRO A 34 5.38 -16.98 8.48
CA PRO A 34 5.75 -15.63 8.03
C PRO A 34 5.97 -15.48 6.52
N GLY A 35 5.98 -16.58 5.76
CA GLY A 35 6.19 -16.55 4.31
C GLY A 35 5.04 -15.88 3.56
N PRO A 36 5.28 -15.21 2.43
CA PRO A 36 4.20 -14.66 1.62
C PRO A 36 3.60 -15.73 0.70
N PHE A 37 2.31 -15.58 0.43
CA PHE A 37 1.66 -16.25 -0.69
C PHE A 37 1.62 -15.29 -1.90
N VAL A 38 2.29 -15.65 -2.98
CA VAL A 38 2.37 -14.91 -4.24
C VAL A 38 1.37 -15.50 -5.24
N ALA A 39 0.23 -14.83 -5.36
CA ALA A 39 -0.85 -15.19 -6.29
C ALA A 39 -0.56 -14.63 -7.69
N VAL A 40 -0.27 -15.51 -8.64
CA VAL A 40 -0.04 -15.14 -10.04
C VAL A 40 -1.36 -15.18 -10.81
N VAL A 41 -1.76 -14.03 -11.34
CA VAL A 41 -3.02 -13.84 -12.08
C VAL A 41 -2.78 -13.24 -13.46
N GLY A 42 -3.75 -13.36 -14.36
CA GLY A 42 -3.68 -12.81 -15.71
C GLY A 42 -4.57 -13.56 -16.69
N ALA A 43 -4.81 -12.98 -17.88
CA ALA A 43 -5.66 -13.61 -18.89
C ALA A 43 -5.12 -14.98 -19.36
N SER A 44 -5.95 -15.78 -20.00
CA SER A 44 -5.48 -17.02 -20.64
C SER A 44 -4.51 -16.68 -21.78
N GLY A 45 -3.42 -17.45 -21.92
CA GLY A 45 -2.44 -17.25 -22.99
C GLY A 45 -1.38 -16.15 -22.76
N VAL A 46 -1.39 -15.44 -21.61
CA VAL A 46 -0.34 -14.42 -21.30
C VAL A 46 1.03 -15.02 -20.94
N GLY A 47 1.13 -16.35 -20.86
CA GLY A 47 2.38 -17.06 -20.57
C GLY A 47 2.66 -17.32 -19.09
N LYS A 48 1.63 -17.35 -18.23
CA LYS A 48 1.78 -17.56 -16.77
C LYS A 48 2.60 -18.81 -16.43
N ASP A 49 2.23 -19.96 -17.00
CA ASP A 49 2.87 -21.23 -16.65
C ASP A 49 4.31 -21.32 -17.19
N ALA A 50 4.59 -20.68 -18.33
CA ALA A 50 5.95 -20.55 -18.86
C ALA A 50 6.84 -19.67 -17.96
N LEU A 51 6.31 -18.54 -17.48
CA LEU A 51 7.05 -17.69 -16.53
C LEU A 51 7.24 -18.35 -15.17
N LEU A 52 6.25 -19.10 -14.69
CA LEU A 52 6.36 -19.89 -13.46
C LEU A 52 7.40 -21.00 -13.59
N GLY A 53 7.45 -21.70 -14.71
CA GLY A 53 8.52 -22.67 -15.01
C GLY A 53 9.89 -22.00 -14.98
N ALA A 54 10.06 -20.93 -15.75
CA ALA A 54 11.34 -20.22 -15.82
C ALA A 54 11.75 -19.56 -14.49
N ALA A 55 10.80 -19.14 -13.65
CA ALA A 55 11.10 -18.63 -12.31
C ALA A 55 11.52 -19.78 -11.39
N ARG A 56 10.80 -20.90 -11.42
CA ARG A 56 11.09 -22.09 -10.62
C ARG A 56 12.49 -22.64 -10.90
N ASP A 57 12.89 -22.76 -12.16
CA ASP A 57 14.19 -23.31 -12.57
C ASP A 57 15.39 -22.48 -12.06
N ARG A 58 15.15 -21.20 -11.75
CA ARG A 58 16.14 -20.24 -11.23
C ARG A 58 15.89 -19.86 -9.77
N SER A 59 14.95 -20.52 -9.12
CA SER A 59 14.63 -20.29 -7.71
C SER A 59 15.43 -21.22 -6.80
N GLY A 60 15.82 -20.71 -5.63
CA GLY A 60 16.42 -21.50 -4.57
C GLY A 60 15.35 -22.07 -3.61
N PRO A 61 15.76 -22.68 -2.48
CA PRO A 61 14.84 -23.26 -1.49
C PRO A 61 13.88 -22.24 -0.85
N ASP A 62 14.16 -20.96 -1.03
CA ASP A 62 13.40 -19.82 -0.52
C ASP A 62 12.05 -19.57 -1.23
N ALA A 63 11.79 -20.24 -2.35
CA ALA A 63 10.53 -20.17 -3.07
C ALA A 63 9.97 -21.57 -3.32
N HIS A 64 8.68 -21.73 -3.05
CA HIS A 64 7.96 -22.99 -3.24
C HIS A 64 6.91 -22.82 -4.34
N PHE A 65 7.00 -23.66 -5.37
CA PHE A 65 6.08 -23.68 -6.51
C PHE A 65 5.25 -24.98 -6.44
N PRO A 66 4.09 -24.97 -5.76
CA PRO A 66 3.29 -26.17 -5.59
C PRO A 66 2.77 -26.66 -6.94
N ARG A 67 2.87 -27.97 -7.19
CA ARG A 67 2.19 -28.63 -8.31
C ARG A 67 0.70 -28.69 -7.95
N ARG A 68 -0.12 -27.99 -8.73
CA ARG A 68 -1.57 -27.92 -8.49
C ARG A 68 -2.20 -29.27 -8.86
N ALA A 69 -3.18 -29.73 -8.11
CA ALA A 69 -4.04 -30.82 -8.56
C ALA A 69 -5.16 -30.25 -9.44
N ILE A 70 -5.41 -30.86 -10.61
CA ILE A 70 -6.46 -30.43 -11.54
C ILE A 70 -7.20 -31.66 -12.06
N THR A 71 -8.54 -31.61 -12.09
CA THR A 71 -9.37 -32.71 -12.58
C THR A 71 -9.45 -32.76 -14.11
N ARG A 72 -8.29 -32.79 -14.78
CA ARG A 72 -8.17 -32.94 -16.23
C ARG A 72 -6.97 -33.83 -16.59
N PRO A 73 -6.99 -34.48 -17.76
CA PRO A 73 -5.83 -35.23 -18.25
C PRO A 73 -4.58 -34.34 -18.38
N PRO A 74 -3.37 -34.91 -18.21
CA PRO A 74 -2.13 -34.17 -18.41
C PRO A 74 -2.04 -33.63 -19.85
N GLY A 75 -1.50 -32.42 -20.00
CA GLY A 75 -1.34 -31.75 -21.29
C GLY A 75 0.06 -31.13 -21.46
N PRO A 76 0.50 -30.85 -22.70
CA PRO A 76 1.82 -30.32 -22.95
C PRO A 76 1.98 -28.87 -22.43
N GLY A 77 3.03 -28.63 -21.65
CA GLY A 77 3.47 -27.28 -21.26
C GLY A 77 2.91 -26.71 -19.96
N GLU A 78 2.10 -27.47 -19.21
CA GLU A 78 1.65 -27.10 -17.87
C GLU A 78 2.04 -28.20 -16.87
N ASP A 79 2.70 -27.81 -15.78
CA ASP A 79 3.14 -28.73 -14.73
C ASP A 79 2.11 -28.75 -13.58
N PHE A 80 1.33 -29.84 -13.50
CA PHE A 80 0.27 -30.07 -12.52
C PHE A 80 0.04 -31.58 -12.31
N ASP A 81 -0.64 -31.96 -11.23
CA ASP A 81 -1.07 -33.33 -10.95
C ASP A 81 -2.48 -33.57 -11.48
N ALA A 82 -2.61 -34.49 -12.44
CA ALA A 82 -3.89 -34.90 -13.00
C ALA A 82 -4.56 -35.91 -12.07
N VAL A 83 -5.75 -35.60 -11.57
CA VAL A 83 -6.50 -36.46 -10.63
C VAL A 83 -7.93 -36.66 -11.10
N GLY A 84 -8.54 -37.79 -10.74
CA GLY A 84 -9.97 -38.01 -10.98
C GLY A 84 -10.85 -37.12 -10.11
N GLU A 85 -12.11 -36.86 -10.49
CA GLU A 85 -13.02 -36.07 -9.65
C GLU A 85 -13.31 -36.75 -8.29
N GLU A 86 -13.49 -38.07 -8.28
CA GLU A 86 -13.71 -38.85 -7.05
C GLU A 86 -12.46 -38.82 -6.15
N GLU A 87 -11.28 -38.97 -6.75
CA GLU A 87 -10.00 -38.89 -6.07
C GLU A 87 -9.76 -37.50 -5.46
N PHE A 88 -10.06 -36.44 -6.23
CA PHE A 88 -9.97 -35.05 -5.76
C PHE A 88 -10.91 -34.81 -4.58
N ALA A 89 -12.17 -35.27 -4.66
CA ALA A 89 -13.13 -35.12 -3.57
C ALA A 89 -12.69 -35.88 -2.30
N ALA A 90 -12.12 -37.07 -2.47
CA ALA A 90 -11.56 -37.83 -1.36
C ALA A 90 -10.34 -37.13 -0.73
N ALA A 91 -9.45 -36.55 -1.55
CA ALA A 91 -8.31 -35.77 -1.07
C ALA A 91 -8.72 -34.49 -0.33
N VAL A 92 -9.78 -33.81 -0.77
CA VAL A 92 -10.39 -32.69 -0.03
C VAL A 92 -10.89 -33.14 1.34
N ALA A 93 -11.60 -34.27 1.42
CA ALA A 93 -12.11 -34.80 2.68
C ALA A 93 -10.99 -35.20 3.66
N ARG A 94 -9.82 -35.57 3.15
CA ARG A 94 -8.62 -35.87 3.94
C ARG A 94 -7.79 -34.63 4.31
N GLY A 95 -8.16 -33.44 3.84
CA GLY A 95 -7.45 -32.19 4.13
C GLY A 95 -6.12 -32.04 3.38
N GLU A 96 -5.96 -32.69 2.23
CA GLU A 96 -4.69 -32.69 1.47
C GLU A 96 -4.44 -31.39 0.68
N TYR A 97 -5.40 -30.48 0.64
CA TYR A 97 -5.30 -29.20 -0.05
C TYR A 97 -5.40 -28.02 0.91
N ALA A 98 -4.49 -27.06 0.75
CA ALA A 98 -4.54 -25.76 1.42
C ALA A 98 -5.73 -24.93 0.94
N VAL A 99 -5.99 -24.93 -0.37
CA VAL A 99 -7.06 -24.17 -1.03
C VAL A 99 -7.59 -24.95 -2.22
N THR A 100 -8.90 -24.98 -2.40
CA THR A 100 -9.55 -25.56 -3.58
C THR A 100 -10.57 -24.62 -4.20
N TRP A 101 -10.81 -24.78 -5.51
CA TRP A 101 -11.85 -24.05 -6.22
C TRP A 101 -12.32 -24.79 -7.46
N ARG A 102 -13.45 -24.35 -8.02
CA ARG A 102 -13.98 -24.83 -9.30
C ARG A 102 -13.94 -23.71 -10.33
N ALA A 103 -13.48 -24.02 -11.54
CA ALA A 103 -13.51 -23.09 -12.67
C ALA A 103 -13.61 -23.87 -13.99
N HIS A 104 -14.42 -23.38 -14.93
CA HIS A 104 -14.56 -23.99 -16.26
C HIS A 104 -14.88 -25.50 -16.24
N GLY A 105 -15.67 -25.96 -15.27
CA GLY A 105 -16.03 -27.38 -15.13
C GLY A 105 -14.93 -28.27 -14.54
N LEU A 106 -13.81 -27.70 -14.09
CA LEU A 106 -12.71 -28.42 -13.47
C LEU A 106 -12.54 -28.03 -12.00
N CYS A 107 -12.06 -28.97 -11.18
CA CYS A 107 -11.60 -28.71 -9.82
C CYS A 107 -10.09 -28.44 -9.82
N TYR A 108 -9.68 -27.52 -8.95
CA TYR A 108 -8.30 -27.12 -8.76
C TYR A 108 -7.98 -27.17 -7.27
N GLY A 109 -6.81 -27.68 -6.92
CA GLY A 109 -6.32 -27.76 -5.55
C GLY A 109 -4.86 -27.33 -5.45
N ILE A 110 -4.56 -26.52 -4.45
CA ILE A 110 -3.18 -26.26 -4.01
C ILE A 110 -2.90 -27.21 -2.86
N PRO A 111 -1.87 -28.08 -2.93
CA PRO A 111 -1.55 -29.01 -1.86
C PRO A 111 -1.29 -28.32 -0.51
N ALA A 112 -1.57 -29.02 0.59
CA ALA A 112 -1.36 -28.55 1.95
C ALA A 112 0.11 -28.19 2.24
N THR A 113 1.06 -28.75 1.49
CA THR A 113 2.50 -28.39 1.54
C THR A 113 2.76 -26.91 1.30
N ALA A 114 1.84 -26.20 0.63
CA ALA A 114 1.89 -24.75 0.50
C ALA A 114 1.80 -24.05 1.88
N ASP A 115 0.92 -24.50 2.76
CA ASP A 115 0.80 -23.90 4.10
C ASP A 115 2.07 -24.16 4.92
N ASP A 116 2.66 -25.35 4.80
CA ASP A 116 3.90 -25.70 5.48
C ASP A 116 5.07 -24.85 4.99
N ALA A 117 5.16 -24.61 3.68
CA ALA A 117 6.15 -23.72 3.08
C ALA A 117 5.98 -22.27 3.56
N VAL A 118 4.74 -21.77 3.65
CA VAL A 118 4.45 -20.44 4.22
C VAL A 118 4.89 -20.37 5.70
N ARG A 119 4.58 -21.39 6.50
CA ARG A 119 5.02 -21.46 7.91
C ARG A 119 6.54 -21.51 8.06
N ALA A 120 7.23 -22.13 7.11
CA ALA A 120 8.69 -22.15 7.04
C ALA A 120 9.32 -20.83 6.56
N GLY A 121 8.52 -19.83 6.18
CA GLY A 121 9.01 -18.53 5.70
C GLY A 121 9.40 -18.51 4.21
N ALA A 122 9.06 -19.55 3.45
CA ALA A 122 9.26 -19.57 2.01
C ALA A 122 8.16 -18.75 1.29
N ALA A 123 8.48 -18.20 0.13
CA ALA A 123 7.48 -17.60 -0.74
C ALA A 123 6.76 -18.70 -1.53
N VAL A 124 5.47 -18.90 -1.29
CA VAL A 124 4.66 -19.81 -2.10
C VAL A 124 4.17 -19.09 -3.33
N VAL A 125 4.38 -19.65 -4.51
CA VAL A 125 4.04 -19.00 -5.79
C VAL A 125 3.12 -19.90 -6.59
N ALA A 126 1.87 -19.45 -6.80
CA ALA A 126 0.87 -20.27 -7.49
C ALA A 126 0.05 -19.45 -8.49
N ASN A 127 -0.23 -20.06 -9.64
CA ASN A 127 -1.23 -19.58 -10.58
C ASN A 127 -2.63 -19.88 -10.03
N VAL A 128 -3.43 -18.84 -9.79
CA VAL A 128 -4.76 -18.94 -9.18
C VAL A 128 -5.81 -18.18 -9.97
N SER A 129 -7.07 -18.55 -9.77
CA SER A 129 -8.19 -17.72 -10.21
C SER A 129 -8.28 -16.45 -9.36
N ARG A 130 -8.66 -15.32 -9.97
CA ARG A 130 -8.90 -14.07 -9.23
C ARG A 130 -10.03 -14.15 -8.22
N SER A 131 -10.98 -15.07 -8.43
CA SER A 131 -12.04 -15.35 -7.45
C SER A 131 -11.50 -15.88 -6.12
N MET A 132 -10.24 -16.35 -6.09
CA MET A 132 -9.62 -16.90 -4.89
C MET A 132 -8.86 -15.87 -4.07
N LEU A 133 -8.72 -14.62 -4.55
CA LEU A 133 -7.91 -13.62 -3.85
C LEU A 133 -8.43 -13.32 -2.44
N ASP A 134 -9.75 -13.22 -2.25
CA ASP A 134 -10.33 -12.97 -0.91
C ASP A 134 -10.11 -14.14 0.05
N VAL A 135 -10.21 -15.38 -0.47
CA VAL A 135 -9.94 -16.60 0.30
C VAL A 135 -8.47 -16.66 0.72
N LEU A 136 -7.56 -16.30 -0.19
CA LEU A 136 -6.13 -16.27 0.07
C LEU A 136 -5.75 -15.14 1.05
N GLN A 137 -6.39 -13.98 0.94
CA GLN A 137 -6.20 -12.83 1.82
C GLN A 137 -6.60 -13.15 3.27
N ALA A 138 -7.69 -13.90 3.45
CA ALA A 138 -8.13 -14.34 4.77
C ALA A 138 -7.23 -15.44 5.36
N ARG A 139 -6.68 -16.32 4.51
CA ARG A 139 -5.87 -17.47 4.95
C ARG A 139 -4.42 -17.10 5.30
N TYR A 140 -3.80 -16.23 4.51
CA TYR A 140 -2.37 -15.94 4.61
C TYR A 140 -2.14 -14.53 5.17
N ALA A 141 -1.23 -14.41 6.14
CA ALA A 141 -0.86 -13.14 6.75
C ALA A 141 -0.30 -12.12 5.74
N ARG A 142 0.26 -12.61 4.63
CA ARG A 142 0.79 -11.82 3.53
C ARG A 142 0.40 -12.43 2.19
N LEU A 143 -0.59 -11.83 1.53
CA LEU A 143 -0.91 -12.08 0.12
C LEU A 143 -0.20 -11.03 -0.75
N VAL A 144 0.44 -11.47 -1.83
CA VAL A 144 1.00 -10.61 -2.87
C VAL A 144 0.44 -11.04 -4.22
N VAL A 145 -0.21 -10.13 -4.94
CA VAL A 145 -0.84 -10.39 -6.23
C VAL A 145 0.06 -9.91 -7.36
N VAL A 146 0.51 -10.85 -8.21
CA VAL A 146 1.32 -10.55 -9.39
C VAL A 146 0.48 -10.74 -10.65
N ARG A 147 0.18 -9.65 -11.36
CA ARG A 147 -0.55 -9.67 -12.62
C ARG A 147 0.43 -9.80 -13.79
N ILE A 148 0.28 -10.85 -14.60
CA ILE A 148 1.02 -11.00 -15.85
C ILE A 148 0.20 -10.43 -17.01
N THR A 149 0.78 -9.47 -17.72
CA THR A 149 0.20 -8.83 -18.90
C THR A 149 1.05 -9.10 -20.13
N VAL A 150 0.43 -9.07 -21.31
CA VAL A 150 1.10 -9.14 -22.60
C VAL A 150 0.32 -8.22 -23.55
N SER A 151 1.02 -7.54 -24.46
CA SER A 151 0.38 -6.68 -25.44
C SER A 151 -0.40 -7.52 -26.43
N GLU A 152 -1.48 -6.95 -26.97
CA GLU A 152 -2.30 -7.64 -27.96
C GLU A 152 -1.49 -8.01 -29.21
N ASP A 153 -0.54 -7.16 -29.62
CA ASP A 153 0.36 -7.41 -30.74
C ASP A 153 1.26 -8.63 -30.51
N VAL A 154 1.87 -8.75 -29.32
CA VAL A 154 2.72 -9.88 -28.96
C VAL A 154 1.89 -11.15 -28.75
N ARG A 155 0.68 -11.02 -28.18
CA ARG A 155 -0.26 -12.15 -28.02
C ARG A 155 -0.70 -12.69 -29.38
N ALA A 156 -1.00 -11.80 -30.32
CA ALA A 156 -1.39 -12.14 -31.68
C ALA A 156 -0.21 -12.73 -32.47
N ALA A 157 1.00 -12.20 -32.32
CA ALA A 157 2.21 -12.75 -32.93
C ALA A 157 2.49 -14.19 -32.46
N ARG A 158 2.48 -14.44 -31.14
CA ARG A 158 2.69 -15.78 -30.55
C ARG A 158 1.61 -16.79 -30.94
N LEU A 159 0.37 -16.34 -31.12
CA LEU A 159 -0.73 -17.19 -31.61
C LEU A 159 -0.56 -17.56 -33.10
N ARG A 160 -0.09 -16.63 -33.94
CA ARG A 160 0.21 -16.88 -35.35
C ARG A 160 1.39 -17.85 -35.54
N GLU A 161 2.42 -17.72 -34.71
CA GLU A 161 3.62 -18.58 -34.74
C GLU A 161 3.34 -20.05 -34.36
N ARG A 162 2.31 -20.31 -33.53
CA ARG A 162 1.89 -21.67 -33.15
C ARG A 162 1.12 -22.43 -34.24
N GLY A 163 0.73 -21.76 -35.33
CA GLY A 163 0.46 -22.36 -36.63
C GLY A 163 -0.52 -23.55 -36.71
N ARG A 164 -1.63 -23.56 -35.96
CA ARG A 164 -2.69 -24.61 -36.09
C ARG A 164 -4.13 -24.15 -35.81
N GLU A 165 -4.47 -22.86 -36.00
CA GLU A 165 -5.85 -22.38 -35.83
C GLU A 165 -6.21 -21.37 -36.95
N PRO A 166 -7.43 -21.42 -37.53
CA PRO A 166 -7.90 -20.44 -38.50
C PRO A 166 -8.02 -19.04 -37.88
N ALA A 167 -7.86 -17.99 -38.69
CA ALA A 167 -7.76 -16.60 -38.23
C ALA A 167 -8.92 -16.13 -37.33
N ASP A 168 -10.11 -16.69 -37.52
CA ASP A 168 -11.31 -16.37 -36.75
C ASP A 168 -11.29 -16.89 -35.31
N ASP A 169 -10.53 -17.97 -35.03
CA ASP A 169 -10.34 -18.50 -33.67
C ASP A 169 -9.36 -17.66 -32.85
N ILE A 170 -8.35 -17.09 -33.53
CA ILE A 170 -7.40 -16.14 -32.94
C ILE A 170 -8.14 -14.85 -32.55
N ALA A 171 -9.01 -14.33 -33.42
CA ALA A 171 -9.84 -13.16 -33.13
C ALA A 171 -10.76 -13.36 -31.92
N ARG A 172 -11.43 -14.53 -31.81
CA ARG A 172 -12.28 -14.87 -30.64
C ARG A 172 -11.52 -15.00 -29.33
N ARG A 173 -10.29 -15.53 -29.34
CA ARG A 173 -9.42 -15.57 -28.16
C ARG A 173 -8.86 -14.19 -27.80
N LEU A 174 -8.58 -13.35 -28.81
CA LEU A 174 -8.12 -11.98 -28.60
C LEU A 174 -9.24 -11.09 -28.04
N ALA A 175 -10.49 -11.31 -28.43
CA ALA A 175 -11.67 -10.56 -27.97
C ALA A 175 -12.11 -10.87 -26.53
N ARG A 176 -11.47 -11.83 -25.83
CA ARG A 176 -11.72 -12.03 -24.39
C ARG A 176 -11.07 -10.89 -23.61
N ALA A 177 -11.88 -9.85 -23.37
CA ALA A 177 -11.58 -8.78 -22.43
C ALA A 177 -11.20 -9.35 -21.06
N ASP A 178 -10.33 -8.64 -20.35
CA ASP A 178 -9.91 -9.00 -19.01
C ASP A 178 -11.13 -9.04 -18.06
N PRO A 179 -11.50 -10.20 -17.47
CA PRO A 179 -12.73 -10.32 -16.69
C PRO A 179 -12.84 -9.48 -15.40
N ALA A 180 -11.82 -8.70 -15.01
CA ALA A 180 -11.87 -7.82 -13.84
C ALA A 180 -10.68 -6.83 -13.82
N PRO A 181 -10.80 -5.64 -14.44
CA PRO A 181 -9.77 -4.60 -14.42
C PRO A 181 -9.60 -3.91 -13.05
N ASP A 182 -10.57 -4.07 -12.14
CA ASP A 182 -10.73 -3.21 -10.95
C ASP A 182 -10.07 -3.72 -9.66
N ARG A 183 -9.31 -4.83 -9.69
CA ARG A 183 -8.52 -5.29 -8.53
C ARG A 183 -7.04 -4.95 -8.70
N LEU A 184 -6.52 -4.16 -7.76
CA LEU A 184 -5.11 -3.77 -7.68
C LEU A 184 -4.23 -5.02 -7.57
N ALA A 185 -3.24 -5.13 -8.46
CA ALA A 185 -2.15 -6.07 -8.31
C ALA A 185 -0.98 -5.36 -7.62
N ASP A 186 -0.34 -5.99 -6.65
CA ASP A 186 0.84 -5.45 -5.97
C ASP A 186 2.03 -5.30 -6.95
N HIS A 187 2.09 -6.19 -7.95
CA HIS A 187 3.09 -6.14 -9.01
C HIS A 187 2.48 -6.47 -10.38
N GLU A 188 2.98 -5.80 -11.42
CA GLU A 188 2.68 -6.14 -12.82
C GLU A 188 3.93 -6.61 -13.55
N VAL A 189 3.85 -7.80 -14.15
CA VAL A 189 4.91 -8.39 -14.99
C VAL A 189 4.48 -8.33 -16.44
N ARG A 190 5.12 -7.45 -17.21
CA ARG A 190 4.88 -7.26 -18.64
C ARG A 190 5.67 -8.28 -19.47
N ASN A 191 5.00 -9.34 -19.93
CA ASN A 191 5.59 -10.45 -20.67
C ASN A 191 5.66 -10.21 -22.20
N HIS A 192 6.21 -9.05 -22.62
CA HIS A 192 6.37 -8.72 -24.04
C HIS A 192 7.64 -9.34 -24.66
N GLY A 193 8.69 -9.51 -23.86
CA GLY A 193 9.98 -10.06 -24.28
C GLY A 193 10.04 -11.59 -24.26
N THR A 194 11.20 -12.11 -23.92
CA THR A 194 11.45 -13.55 -23.78
C THR A 194 10.90 -14.11 -22.46
N VAL A 195 10.66 -15.43 -22.41
CA VAL A 195 10.28 -16.14 -21.18
C VAL A 195 11.34 -15.97 -20.08
N ALA A 196 12.63 -15.88 -20.47
CA ALA A 196 13.73 -15.65 -19.54
C ALA A 196 13.60 -14.30 -18.83
N GLU A 197 13.36 -13.22 -19.59
CA GLU A 197 13.17 -11.86 -19.06
C GLU A 197 11.92 -11.74 -18.19
N GLY A 198 10.79 -12.29 -18.65
CA GLY A 198 9.55 -12.30 -17.88
C GLY A 198 9.69 -13.10 -16.57
N GLY A 199 10.43 -14.22 -16.61
CA GLY A 199 10.69 -15.02 -15.42
C GLY A 199 11.66 -14.34 -14.44
N GLU A 200 12.64 -13.56 -14.92
CA GLU A 200 13.47 -12.70 -14.05
C GLU A 200 12.63 -11.62 -13.34
N ALA A 201 11.69 -11.00 -14.07
CA ALA A 201 10.79 -10.02 -13.49
C ALA A 201 9.91 -10.63 -12.39
N LEU A 202 9.38 -11.83 -12.63
CA LEU A 202 8.61 -12.59 -11.64
C LEU A 202 9.48 -12.97 -10.43
N LEU A 203 10.72 -13.42 -10.64
CA LEU A 203 11.66 -13.72 -9.56
C LEU A 203 11.99 -12.51 -8.68
N ARG A 204 12.16 -11.33 -9.27
CA ARG A 204 12.35 -10.09 -8.50
C ARG A 204 11.15 -9.80 -7.60
N ALA A 205 9.94 -9.95 -8.11
CA ALA A 205 8.71 -9.79 -7.31
C ALA A 205 8.64 -10.80 -6.16
N ILE A 206 8.96 -12.08 -6.42
CA ILE A 206 8.97 -13.14 -5.39
C ILE A 206 10.00 -12.83 -4.28
N ARG A 207 11.22 -12.41 -4.66
CA ARG A 207 12.28 -12.06 -3.70
C ARG A 207 11.90 -10.84 -2.86
N ALA A 208 11.33 -9.82 -3.48
CA ALA A 208 10.86 -8.62 -2.79
C ALA A 208 9.73 -8.95 -1.79
N ALA A 209 8.74 -9.74 -2.21
CA ALA A 209 7.66 -10.20 -1.36
C ALA A 209 8.18 -10.95 -0.13
N ARG A 210 9.14 -11.86 -0.33
CA ARG A 210 9.74 -12.62 0.77
C ARG A 210 10.54 -11.75 1.73
N ALA A 211 11.38 -10.87 1.19
CA ALA A 211 12.19 -9.96 1.99
C ALA A 211 11.31 -9.07 2.89
N ALA A 212 10.21 -8.53 2.33
CA ALA A 212 9.24 -7.74 3.09
C ALA A 212 8.53 -8.57 4.18
N ALA A 213 8.14 -9.80 3.85
CA ALA A 213 7.45 -10.69 4.78
C ALA A 213 8.36 -11.13 5.95
N LEU A 214 9.62 -11.47 5.67
CA LEU A 214 10.61 -11.83 6.68
C LEU A 214 11.04 -10.63 7.52
N ALA A 215 11.19 -9.43 6.92
CA ALA A 215 11.48 -8.21 7.67
C ALA A 215 10.34 -7.87 8.65
N ALA A 216 9.09 -8.10 8.25
CA ALA A 216 7.93 -7.93 9.13
C ALA A 216 7.79 -9.02 10.21
N SER A 217 8.51 -10.15 10.07
CA SER A 217 8.41 -11.33 10.94
C SER A 217 9.68 -11.62 11.76
N ALA A 218 10.74 -10.85 11.57
CA ALA A 218 11.99 -11.01 12.29
C ALA A 218 11.78 -10.72 13.79
N PRO A 219 12.32 -11.56 14.70
CA PRO A 219 12.28 -11.25 16.12
C PRO A 219 13.05 -9.97 16.38
N SER A 220 12.39 -8.99 17.01
CA SER A 220 13.05 -7.80 17.52
C SER A 220 14.19 -8.21 18.45
N LEU A 221 15.40 -7.67 18.24
CA LEU A 221 16.52 -7.71 19.20
C LEU A 221 16.00 -7.45 20.63
N PRO A 222 16.62 -8.02 21.68
CA PRO A 222 16.13 -7.90 23.04
C PRO A 222 16.01 -6.44 23.42
N HIS A 223 14.77 -5.96 23.41
CA HIS A 223 14.35 -4.75 24.07
C HIS A 223 14.23 -5.11 25.56
N PRO A 224 14.65 -4.25 26.50
CA PRO A 224 14.45 -4.53 27.91
C PRO A 224 12.96 -4.81 28.17
N PRO A 225 12.63 -5.61 29.19
CA PRO A 225 11.29 -6.16 29.36
C PRO A 225 10.27 -5.04 29.33
N ARG A 226 9.26 -5.15 28.45
CA ARG A 226 8.04 -4.36 28.57
C ARG A 226 7.32 -4.84 29.81
N SER A 227 7.76 -4.35 30.97
CA SER A 227 6.78 -4.03 32.00
C SER A 227 5.80 -3.08 31.32
N ARG A 228 4.51 -3.43 31.38
CA ARG A 228 3.48 -2.41 31.28
C ARG A 228 3.51 -1.62 32.60
N ALA A 229 4.63 -0.98 32.89
CA ALA A 229 4.58 0.26 33.61
C ALA A 229 3.73 1.21 32.76
N PRO A 230 2.95 2.12 33.37
CA PRO A 230 2.39 3.24 32.62
C PRO A 230 3.54 3.82 31.79
N ARG A 231 3.34 3.96 30.48
CA ARG A 231 4.34 4.63 29.63
C ARG A 231 4.55 5.99 30.26
N GLU A 232 5.75 6.25 30.77
CA GLU A 232 6.03 7.47 31.50
C GLU A 232 5.71 8.68 30.62
N ASP A 233 5.05 9.67 31.23
CA ASP A 233 4.75 10.95 30.63
C ASP A 233 6.04 11.54 30.03
N GLY A 234 6.17 11.54 28.70
CA GLY A 234 7.39 12.03 28.05
C GLY A 234 7.70 11.59 26.62
N ASP A 235 6.97 10.65 25.99
CA ASP A 235 7.11 10.38 24.54
C ASP A 235 6.32 11.42 23.73
N PRO A 236 6.98 12.38 23.04
CA PRO A 236 6.28 13.44 22.31
C PRO A 236 5.36 12.91 21.20
N MET A 237 5.59 11.71 20.67
CA MET A 237 4.81 11.13 19.56
C MET A 237 3.52 10.41 19.99
N THR A 238 3.20 10.39 21.28
CA THR A 238 1.87 9.97 21.79
C THR A 238 1.13 11.09 22.49
N ALA A 239 1.73 12.29 22.53
CA ALA A 239 1.11 13.45 23.12
C ALA A 239 -0.09 13.90 22.28
N LYS A 240 -1.18 14.25 22.95
CA LYS A 240 -2.30 14.92 22.31
C LYS A 240 -1.78 16.24 21.72
N LEU A 241 -1.97 16.43 20.41
CA LEU A 241 -1.59 17.68 19.75
C LEU A 241 -2.32 18.87 20.38
N THR A 242 -1.61 19.98 20.49
CA THR A 242 -2.09 21.25 21.06
C THR A 242 -1.91 22.37 20.05
N GLU A 243 -2.22 23.61 20.44
CA GLU A 243 -1.88 24.77 19.61
C GLU A 243 -0.36 24.94 19.44
N GLU A 244 0.45 24.40 20.33
CA GLU A 244 1.90 24.35 20.17
C GLU A 244 2.31 23.16 19.29
N PRO A 245 3.24 23.36 18.33
CA PRO A 245 3.73 22.30 17.47
C PRO A 245 4.56 21.28 18.26
N VAL A 246 4.42 20.00 17.91
CA VAL A 246 5.24 18.91 18.47
C VAL A 246 6.45 18.67 17.57
N ILE A 247 7.64 18.74 18.13
CA ILE A 247 8.90 18.55 17.41
C ILE A 247 9.61 17.33 17.98
N GLY A 248 9.85 16.34 17.12
CA GLY A 248 10.58 15.12 17.46
C GLY A 248 12.07 15.36 17.69
N PRO A 249 12.79 14.35 18.22
CA PRO A 249 14.23 14.45 18.46
C PRO A 249 15.01 14.63 17.15
N ASP A 250 16.17 15.30 17.25
CA ASP A 250 17.12 15.52 16.15
C ASP A 250 16.57 16.26 14.93
N VAL A 251 15.47 17.01 15.11
CA VAL A 251 14.94 17.89 14.06
C VAL A 251 15.83 19.13 13.94
N ALA A 252 16.28 19.43 12.72
CA ALA A 252 17.06 20.62 12.41
C ALA A 252 16.19 21.61 11.64
N MET A 253 16.04 22.83 12.17
CA MET A 253 15.23 23.89 11.56
C MET A 253 16.04 25.15 11.38
N THR A 254 15.93 25.78 10.22
CA THR A 254 16.53 27.09 9.94
C THR A 254 15.55 27.92 9.15
N GLY A 255 15.23 29.13 9.64
CA GLY A 255 14.29 30.05 8.98
C GLY A 255 12.91 29.44 8.73
N SER A 256 12.45 28.53 9.57
CA SER A 256 11.23 27.74 9.34
C SER A 256 10.17 28.05 10.40
N ALA A 257 8.89 27.93 10.03
CA ALA A 257 7.74 28.21 10.90
C ALA A 257 6.73 27.07 10.84
N LEU A 258 6.13 26.74 11.99
CA LEU A 258 5.14 25.67 12.13
C LEU A 258 3.82 26.25 12.64
N GLY A 259 2.73 25.77 12.07
CA GLY A 259 1.38 26.08 12.49
C GLY A 259 0.98 25.36 13.78
N ARG A 260 -0.27 25.57 14.16
CA ARG A 260 -0.87 24.95 15.35
C ARG A 260 -1.27 23.50 15.05
N TRP A 261 -1.26 22.65 16.06
CA TRP A 261 -1.60 21.22 15.94
C TRP A 261 -0.74 20.47 14.89
N THR A 262 0.48 20.92 14.66
CA THR A 262 1.41 20.26 13.74
C THR A 262 2.37 19.33 14.46
N GLU A 263 2.88 18.34 13.75
CA GLU A 263 3.86 17.40 14.27
C GLU A 263 5.00 17.18 13.26
N ILE A 264 6.24 17.27 13.75
CA ILE A 264 7.46 17.02 12.95
C ILE A 264 8.18 15.80 13.52
N GLY A 265 8.19 14.72 12.74
CA GLY A 265 8.86 13.47 13.10
C GLY A 265 10.38 13.61 13.19
N ALA A 266 10.97 12.75 14.01
CA ALA A 266 12.39 12.73 14.33
C ALA A 266 13.33 12.79 13.11
N ALA A 267 14.49 13.42 13.30
CA ALA A 267 15.57 13.52 12.32
C ALA A 267 15.16 14.17 10.98
N THR A 268 14.15 15.04 11.02
CA THR A 268 13.71 15.84 9.87
C THR A 268 14.52 17.12 9.75
N ARG A 269 14.77 17.58 8.51
CA ARG A 269 15.44 18.84 8.21
C ARG A 269 14.48 19.80 7.51
N LEU A 270 14.35 21.00 8.07
CA LEU A 270 13.53 22.08 7.54
C LEU A 270 14.41 23.31 7.30
N LEU A 271 14.58 23.68 6.04
CA LEU A 271 15.27 24.88 5.61
C LEU A 271 14.27 25.82 4.95
N ASP A 272 14.08 27.02 5.51
CA ASP A 272 13.21 28.06 4.96
C ASP A 272 11.81 27.52 4.59
N THR A 273 11.23 26.79 5.54
CA THR A 273 10.00 26.01 5.32
C THR A 273 8.88 26.46 6.24
N VAL A 274 7.69 26.64 5.69
CA VAL A 274 6.46 26.94 6.44
C VAL A 274 5.55 25.72 6.39
N ILE A 275 5.04 25.27 7.55
CA ILE A 275 4.08 24.17 7.63
C ILE A 275 2.79 24.68 8.27
N GLY A 276 1.68 24.61 7.54
CA GLY A 276 0.38 25.08 7.98
C GLY A 276 -0.25 24.23 9.09
N ASP A 277 -1.25 24.81 9.76
CA ASP A 277 -1.98 24.16 10.86
C ASP A 277 -2.44 22.73 10.50
N TYR A 278 -2.41 21.82 11.49
CA TYR A 278 -2.81 20.42 11.39
C TYR A 278 -2.00 19.54 10.43
N SER A 279 -1.03 20.10 9.71
CA SER A 279 -0.13 19.31 8.87
C SER A 279 0.93 18.61 9.70
N TYR A 280 1.40 17.48 9.22
CA TYR A 280 2.49 16.76 9.84
C TYR A 280 3.44 16.17 8.79
N CYS A 281 4.67 15.92 9.22
CA CYS A 281 5.55 14.98 8.54
C CYS A 281 6.07 13.96 9.54
N ASP A 282 6.15 12.69 9.11
CA ASP A 282 6.80 11.64 9.89
C ASP A 282 8.34 11.81 9.84
N ARG A 283 9.09 10.82 10.29
CA ARG A 283 10.55 10.88 10.48
C ARG A 283 11.32 11.02 9.16
N LEU A 284 12.55 11.54 9.27
CA LEU A 284 13.58 11.53 8.21
C LEU A 284 13.22 12.33 6.95
N CYS A 285 12.38 13.37 7.07
CA CYS A 285 12.05 14.22 5.93
C CYS A 285 13.14 15.29 5.68
N ASP A 286 13.24 15.80 4.46
CA ASP A 286 14.20 16.85 4.07
C ASP A 286 13.52 17.89 3.16
N PHE A 287 13.17 19.05 3.73
CA PHE A 287 12.48 20.13 3.06
C PHE A 287 13.37 21.36 2.94
N ALA A 288 13.47 21.92 1.73
CA ALA A 288 14.19 23.17 1.48
C ALA A 288 13.35 24.13 0.63
N HIS A 289 13.09 25.33 1.16
CA HIS A 289 12.29 26.38 0.53
C HIS A 289 10.88 25.90 0.19
N VAL A 290 10.12 25.46 1.20
CA VAL A 290 8.82 24.80 1.00
C VAL A 290 7.71 25.53 1.76
N ASP A 291 6.58 25.70 1.11
CA ASP A 291 5.34 26.12 1.76
C ASP A 291 4.37 24.93 1.76
N VAL A 292 4.05 24.40 2.94
CA VAL A 292 3.09 23.32 3.13
C VAL A 292 1.79 23.90 3.67
N GLY A 293 0.68 23.56 3.01
CA GLY A 293 -0.66 23.93 3.40
C GLY A 293 -1.08 23.31 4.74
N ARG A 294 -2.38 23.42 5.02
CA ARG A 294 -3.03 22.87 6.22
C ARG A 294 -3.50 21.44 5.97
N PHE A 295 -3.56 20.61 7.02
CA PHE A 295 -4.04 19.22 6.93
C PHE A 295 -3.28 18.34 5.92
N SER A 296 -2.02 18.66 5.63
CA SER A 296 -1.16 17.88 4.75
C SER A 296 -0.54 16.72 5.54
N ASN A 297 -0.62 15.53 4.95
CA ASN A 297 -0.20 14.27 5.56
C ASN A 297 1.07 13.79 4.86
N ILE A 298 2.23 13.87 5.52
CA ILE A 298 3.52 13.55 4.89
C ILE A 298 4.17 12.35 5.58
N ALA A 299 4.39 11.28 4.82
CA ALA A 299 5.00 10.05 5.32
C ALA A 299 6.52 10.18 5.51
N SER A 300 7.13 9.16 6.12
CA SER A 300 8.57 9.12 6.40
C SER A 300 9.42 9.29 5.14
N ALA A 301 10.62 9.85 5.28
CA ALA A 301 11.65 9.92 4.25
C ALA A 301 11.24 10.66 2.96
N VAL A 302 10.30 11.59 3.05
CA VAL A 302 9.91 12.45 1.93
C VAL A 302 10.91 13.59 1.75
N ARG A 303 11.23 13.90 0.49
CA ARG A 303 12.14 15.01 0.15
C ARG A 303 11.44 16.03 -0.74
N VAL A 304 11.46 17.29 -0.34
CA VAL A 304 10.77 18.38 -1.05
C VAL A 304 11.72 19.55 -1.25
N GLY A 305 11.80 20.06 -2.48
CA GLY A 305 12.67 21.20 -2.79
C GLY A 305 14.16 20.87 -2.75
N ALA A 306 14.55 19.63 -3.06
CA ALA A 306 15.95 19.20 -3.06
C ALA A 306 16.84 20.18 -3.86
N THR A 307 17.88 20.74 -3.22
CA THR A 307 18.70 21.79 -3.84
C THR A 307 19.51 21.28 -5.03
N ASP A 308 19.44 21.98 -6.16
CA ASP A 308 20.16 21.62 -7.41
C ASP A 308 21.57 22.23 -7.49
N HIS A 309 22.44 21.71 -8.35
CA HIS A 309 23.77 22.25 -8.65
C HIS A 309 23.72 23.23 -9.85
N PRO A 310 24.67 24.18 -9.95
CA PRO A 310 24.80 25.04 -11.14
C PRO A 310 25.34 24.22 -12.31
N LEU A 311 24.48 23.84 -13.26
CA LEU A 311 24.82 22.92 -14.35
C LEU A 311 25.50 23.60 -15.55
N ASP A 312 25.49 24.92 -15.59
CA ASP A 312 25.95 25.79 -16.69
C ASP A 312 27.33 26.40 -16.42
N ARG A 313 28.11 25.79 -15.53
CA ARG A 313 29.43 26.26 -15.10
C ARG A 313 30.48 25.19 -15.34
N ALA A 314 31.76 25.56 -15.23
CA ALA A 314 32.89 24.67 -15.52
C ALA A 314 33.00 23.45 -14.59
N THR A 315 32.37 23.48 -13.42
CA THR A 315 32.35 22.37 -12.45
C THR A 315 31.01 22.37 -11.70
N LEU A 316 30.68 21.25 -11.07
CA LEU A 316 29.51 21.10 -10.18
C LEU A 316 29.91 21.18 -8.69
N HIS A 317 31.20 21.33 -8.40
CA HIS A 317 31.77 21.21 -7.05
C HIS A 317 31.39 22.39 -6.15
N HIS A 318 31.23 22.13 -4.86
CA HIS A 318 30.80 23.14 -3.88
C HIS A 318 31.69 24.38 -3.81
N PHE A 319 33.01 24.26 -4.01
CA PHE A 319 33.95 25.38 -3.89
C PHE A 319 33.55 26.61 -4.73
N MET A 320 32.80 26.42 -5.81
CA MET A 320 32.39 27.51 -6.70
C MET A 320 31.26 28.38 -6.14
N TYR A 321 30.44 27.86 -5.22
CA TYR A 321 29.25 28.56 -4.70
C TYR A 321 29.16 28.53 -3.17
N ARG A 322 29.91 27.64 -2.53
CA ARG A 322 30.19 27.55 -1.08
C ARG A 322 31.68 27.77 -0.86
N SER A 323 32.20 28.89 -1.35
CA SER A 323 33.64 29.16 -1.39
C SER A 323 34.24 29.33 0.00
N THR A 324 33.46 29.86 0.96
CA THR A 324 33.87 30.04 2.36
C THR A 324 34.23 28.73 3.09
N MET A 325 33.82 27.57 2.56
CA MET A 325 34.23 26.27 3.11
C MET A 325 35.69 25.90 2.81
N TYR A 326 36.36 26.62 1.90
CA TYR A 326 37.68 26.27 1.40
C TYR A 326 38.71 27.40 1.60
N TRP A 327 38.26 28.66 1.64
CA TRP A 327 39.12 29.82 1.74
C TRP A 327 38.42 30.93 2.55
N ASP A 328 39.19 31.64 3.38
CA ASP A 328 38.68 32.66 4.30
C ASP A 328 38.48 34.04 3.63
N ASP A 329 39.04 34.25 2.44
CA ASP A 329 39.09 35.53 1.74
C ASP A 329 38.09 35.67 0.57
N VAL A 330 37.17 34.71 0.44
CA VAL A 330 36.14 34.68 -0.62
C VAL A 330 34.77 34.40 -0.04
N GLU A 331 33.78 35.12 -0.54
CA GLU A 331 32.39 34.96 -0.16
C GLU A 331 31.70 33.84 -0.94
N ASP A 332 30.63 33.32 -0.36
CA ASP A 332 29.71 32.40 -1.03
C ASP A 332 28.96 33.09 -2.19
N ASP A 333 28.53 32.32 -3.19
CA ASP A 333 27.78 32.84 -4.34
C ASP A 333 26.34 33.20 -3.92
N ALA A 334 26.18 34.45 -3.49
CA ALA A 334 24.92 34.99 -3.01
C ALA A 334 23.81 34.94 -4.07
N GLU A 335 24.14 35.10 -5.35
CA GLU A 335 23.17 35.06 -6.46
C GLU A 335 22.64 33.64 -6.65
N PHE A 336 23.52 32.64 -6.64
CA PHE A 336 23.11 31.24 -6.74
C PHE A 336 22.23 30.81 -5.57
N PHE A 337 22.55 31.24 -4.35
CA PHE A 337 21.70 30.99 -3.19
C PHE A 337 20.37 31.72 -3.25
N ALA A 338 20.34 32.95 -3.78
CA ALA A 338 19.09 33.67 -4.03
C ALA A 338 18.22 32.95 -5.07
N HIS A 339 18.83 32.43 -6.14
CA HIS A 339 18.14 31.62 -7.13
C HIS A 339 17.55 30.34 -6.53
N ARG A 340 18.31 29.59 -5.71
CA ARG A 340 17.78 28.42 -4.99
C ARG A 340 16.58 28.78 -4.11
N ARG A 341 16.69 29.86 -3.32
CA ARG A 341 15.59 30.38 -2.48
C ARG A 341 14.35 30.76 -3.29
N SER A 342 14.52 31.29 -4.50
CA SER A 342 13.39 31.73 -5.34
C SER A 342 12.52 30.58 -5.86
N ARG A 343 13.07 29.36 -5.95
CA ARG A 343 12.35 28.17 -6.46
C ARG A 343 11.61 27.44 -5.35
N ARG A 344 10.74 28.16 -4.65
CA ARG A 344 9.94 27.61 -3.56
C ARG A 344 8.98 26.56 -4.10
N THR A 345 8.88 25.41 -3.43
CA THR A 345 7.90 24.36 -3.72
C THR A 345 6.67 24.57 -2.85
N SER A 346 5.47 24.50 -3.44
CA SER A 346 4.21 24.62 -2.69
C SER A 346 3.51 23.28 -2.61
N ILE A 347 3.09 22.88 -1.41
CA ILE A 347 2.26 21.72 -1.15
C ILE A 347 0.91 22.24 -0.66
N GLY A 348 -0.16 21.86 -1.33
CA GLY A 348 -1.52 22.28 -1.02
C GLY A 348 -2.07 21.75 0.31
N HIS A 349 -3.30 22.13 0.58
CA HIS A 349 -4.12 21.66 1.71
C HIS A 349 -4.60 20.23 1.50
N ASP A 350 -4.86 19.48 2.57
CA ASP A 350 -5.44 18.12 2.52
C ASP A 350 -4.69 17.15 1.57
N THR A 351 -3.38 17.34 1.40
CA THR A 351 -2.57 16.48 0.54
C THR A 351 -2.12 15.22 1.28
N TRP A 352 -1.81 14.16 0.53
CA TRP A 352 -1.06 13.02 1.05
C TRP A 352 0.19 12.74 0.23
N ILE A 353 1.36 12.72 0.89
CA ILE A 353 2.65 12.43 0.24
C ILE A 353 3.20 11.12 0.83
N GLY A 354 3.28 10.10 -0.03
CA GLY A 354 3.71 8.76 0.32
C GLY A 354 5.21 8.65 0.63
N HIS A 355 5.57 7.58 1.33
CA HIS A 355 6.92 7.33 1.82
C HIS A 355 7.96 7.42 0.70
N GLY A 356 9.07 8.12 0.95
CA GLY A 356 10.20 8.18 0.00
C GLY A 356 9.91 8.96 -1.29
N ALA A 357 8.78 9.66 -1.40
CA ALA A 357 8.51 10.51 -2.55
C ALA A 357 9.45 11.72 -2.59
N MET A 358 9.78 12.17 -3.81
CA MET A 358 10.66 13.31 -4.05
C MET A 358 9.95 14.34 -4.94
N ILE A 359 9.99 15.61 -4.53
CA ILE A 359 9.36 16.72 -5.25
C ILE A 359 10.42 17.78 -5.58
N LYS A 360 10.53 18.10 -6.86
CA LYS A 360 11.54 19.04 -7.38
C LYS A 360 11.29 20.47 -6.86
N PRO A 361 12.35 21.31 -6.69
CA PRO A 361 12.19 22.75 -6.44
C PRO A 361 11.28 23.43 -7.46
N GLY A 362 10.45 24.36 -6.98
CA GLY A 362 9.56 25.20 -7.81
C GLY A 362 8.28 24.53 -8.27
N VAL A 363 8.00 23.29 -7.83
CA VAL A 363 6.77 22.56 -8.18
C VAL A 363 5.61 22.99 -7.26
N ARG A 364 4.40 23.08 -7.82
CA ARG A 364 3.14 23.17 -7.07
C ARG A 364 2.48 21.80 -7.01
N VAL A 365 2.21 21.30 -5.80
CA VAL A 365 1.30 20.18 -5.56
C VAL A 365 -0.04 20.74 -5.12
N GLY A 366 -1.07 20.49 -5.93
CA GLY A 366 -2.41 21.01 -5.69
C GLY A 366 -3.08 20.47 -4.43
N ASP A 367 -4.12 21.18 -4.01
CA ASP A 367 -4.92 20.84 -2.83
C ASP A 367 -5.64 19.49 -3.03
N GLY A 368 -5.71 18.66 -1.98
CA GLY A 368 -6.33 17.34 -2.04
C GLY A 368 -5.54 16.31 -2.86
N ALA A 369 -4.39 16.68 -3.43
CA ALA A 369 -3.59 15.81 -4.28
C ALA A 369 -2.87 14.72 -3.49
N VAL A 370 -2.56 13.63 -4.18
CA VAL A 370 -1.86 12.46 -3.63
C VAL A 370 -0.62 12.17 -4.45
N VAL A 371 0.53 12.11 -3.79
CA VAL A 371 1.80 11.66 -4.36
C VAL A 371 2.09 10.26 -3.83
N ALA A 372 2.13 9.26 -4.70
CA ALA A 372 2.40 7.88 -4.30
C ALA A 372 3.83 7.72 -3.73
N SER A 373 4.01 6.70 -2.88
CA SER A 373 5.31 6.34 -2.32
C SER A 373 6.36 6.11 -3.40
N GLY A 374 7.56 6.67 -3.20
CA GLY A 374 8.69 6.55 -4.12
C GLY A 374 8.55 7.30 -5.45
N ALA A 375 7.50 8.11 -5.65
CA ALA A 375 7.32 8.89 -6.86
C ALA A 375 8.31 10.07 -6.95
N ILE A 376 8.72 10.45 -8.17
CA ILE A 376 9.55 11.66 -8.42
C ILE A 376 8.72 12.68 -9.21
N VAL A 377 8.25 13.71 -8.52
CA VAL A 377 7.42 14.77 -9.07
C VAL A 377 8.29 15.86 -9.67
N THR A 378 8.23 16.00 -11.00
CA THR A 378 9.06 16.96 -11.75
C THR A 378 8.28 18.13 -12.33
N CYS A 379 6.95 18.08 -12.30
CA CYS A 379 6.02 19.08 -12.82
C CYS A 379 4.87 19.29 -11.83
N ASP A 380 4.13 20.40 -11.99
CA ASP A 380 2.97 20.71 -11.15
C ASP A 380 1.92 19.59 -11.16
N VAL A 381 1.35 19.36 -9.99
CA VAL A 381 0.29 18.36 -9.76
C VAL A 381 -1.04 19.11 -9.60
N PRO A 382 -2.06 18.80 -10.41
CA PRO A 382 -3.38 19.41 -10.27
C PRO A 382 -4.03 19.09 -8.92
N ASP A 383 -4.98 19.93 -8.51
CA ASP A 383 -5.78 19.68 -7.31
C ASP A 383 -6.52 18.35 -7.43
N TYR A 384 -6.59 17.60 -6.33
CA TYR A 384 -7.17 16.26 -6.23
C TYR A 384 -6.57 15.20 -7.16
N ALA A 385 -5.48 15.48 -7.89
CA ALA A 385 -4.82 14.48 -8.72
C ALA A 385 -4.05 13.47 -7.86
N ILE A 386 -4.03 12.22 -8.30
CA ILE A 386 -3.18 11.16 -7.76
C ILE A 386 -2.07 10.91 -8.77
N VAL A 387 -0.82 11.12 -8.37
CA VAL A 387 0.36 10.93 -9.21
C VAL A 387 1.24 9.80 -8.70
N ALA A 388 1.88 9.06 -9.62
CA ALA A 388 2.94 8.11 -9.27
C ALA A 388 3.93 7.93 -10.42
N GLY A 389 5.08 7.33 -10.11
CA GLY A 389 6.11 6.95 -11.07
C GLY A 389 7.35 7.84 -11.04
N VAL A 390 8.28 7.54 -11.95
CA VAL A 390 9.54 8.27 -12.14
C VAL A 390 9.75 8.48 -13.66
N PRO A 391 9.42 9.65 -14.22
CA PRO A 391 8.77 10.78 -13.56
C PRO A 391 7.32 10.48 -13.16
N ALA A 392 6.82 11.18 -12.15
CA ALA A 392 5.45 11.03 -11.69
C ALA A 392 4.47 11.56 -12.73
N THR A 393 3.41 10.79 -12.99
CA THR A 393 2.33 11.14 -13.91
C THR A 393 0.98 10.98 -13.23
N VAL A 394 -0.01 11.75 -13.68
CA VAL A 394 -1.38 11.63 -13.17
C VAL A 394 -1.93 10.25 -13.53
N ILE A 395 -2.30 9.48 -12.51
CA ILE A 395 -2.97 8.18 -12.66
C ILE A 395 -4.48 8.39 -12.80
N ARG A 396 -5.05 9.16 -11.87
CA ARG A 396 -6.48 9.47 -11.77
C ARG A 396 -6.69 10.63 -10.80
N PHE A 397 -7.92 11.10 -10.67
CA PHE A 397 -8.31 12.03 -9.62
C PHE A 397 -8.89 11.29 -8.40
N ARG A 398 -8.71 11.86 -7.21
CA ARG A 398 -9.27 11.39 -5.94
C ARG A 398 -10.77 11.60 -5.89
N GLN A 399 -11.24 12.69 -6.51
CA GLN A 399 -12.65 13.04 -6.63
C GLN A 399 -13.01 13.35 -8.08
N PRO A 400 -14.28 13.16 -8.50
CA PRO A 400 -14.78 13.69 -9.77
C PRO A 400 -14.53 15.22 -9.86
N PRO A 401 -14.23 15.77 -11.05
CA PRO A 401 -13.87 17.19 -11.20
C PRO A 401 -14.89 18.17 -10.60
N GLU A 402 -16.18 17.87 -10.71
CA GLU A 402 -17.27 18.66 -10.15
C GLU A 402 -17.28 18.64 -8.62
N ILE A 403 -17.01 17.49 -8.00
CA ILE A 403 -16.91 17.32 -6.54
C ILE A 403 -15.63 17.98 -6.02
N ALA A 404 -14.51 17.83 -6.74
CA ALA A 404 -13.25 18.50 -6.43
C ALA A 404 -13.42 20.03 -6.42
N ALA A 405 -14.06 20.60 -7.45
CA ALA A 405 -14.32 22.04 -7.51
C ALA A 405 -15.24 22.54 -6.40
N ARG A 406 -16.20 21.72 -5.96
CA ARG A 406 -17.07 21.99 -4.81
C ARG A 406 -16.29 22.02 -3.50
N LEU A 407 -15.44 21.02 -3.27
CA LEU A 407 -14.57 20.98 -2.07
C LEU A 407 -13.57 22.14 -2.05
N GLN A 408 -13.03 22.53 -3.20
CA GLN A 408 -12.18 23.72 -3.34
C GLN A 408 -12.89 24.99 -2.88
N ARG A 409 -14.14 25.20 -3.29
CA ARG A 409 -14.94 26.35 -2.85
C ARG A 409 -15.30 26.28 -1.37
N LEU A 410 -15.58 25.08 -0.87
CA LEU A 410 -15.91 24.88 0.54
C LEU A 410 -14.73 25.25 1.45
N ALA A 411 -13.49 25.00 1.00
CA ALA A 411 -12.25 25.31 1.69
C ALA A 411 -12.32 24.94 3.19
N TRP A 412 -12.79 23.72 3.48
CA TRP A 412 -13.08 23.30 4.85
C TRP A 412 -11.85 23.33 5.76
N TRP A 413 -10.65 23.31 5.18
CA TRP A 413 -9.38 23.48 5.89
C TRP A 413 -9.21 24.87 6.54
N ASP A 414 -10.01 25.86 6.19
CA ASP A 414 -10.02 27.16 6.86
C ASP A 414 -11.02 27.23 8.03
N TRP A 415 -11.75 26.15 8.32
CA TRP A 415 -12.64 26.10 9.47
C TRP A 415 -11.86 26.08 10.79
N ASP A 416 -12.42 26.75 11.81
CA ASP A 416 -11.82 26.78 13.14
C ASP A 416 -11.90 25.42 13.86
N HIS A 417 -11.07 25.24 14.91
CA HIS A 417 -10.97 23.99 15.68
C HIS A 417 -12.31 23.48 16.23
N ARG A 418 -13.18 24.41 16.68
CA ARG A 418 -14.50 24.04 17.22
C ARG A 418 -15.41 23.56 16.11
N THR A 419 -15.45 24.28 14.99
CA THR A 419 -16.24 23.90 13.81
C THR A 419 -15.83 22.52 13.30
N LEU A 420 -14.53 22.22 13.23
CA LEU A 420 -14.02 20.89 12.88
C LEU A 420 -14.49 19.82 13.88
N ARG A 421 -14.42 20.11 15.19
CA ARG A 421 -14.86 19.19 16.24
C ARG A 421 -16.35 18.90 16.19
N ASP A 422 -17.17 19.92 15.96
CA ASP A 422 -18.63 19.84 15.90
C ASP A 422 -19.06 19.05 14.64
N ARG A 423 -18.34 19.20 13.52
CA ARG A 423 -18.62 18.52 12.24
C ARG A 423 -17.91 17.18 12.05
N LEU A 424 -17.06 16.77 12.99
CA LEU A 424 -16.33 15.49 12.94
C LEU A 424 -17.23 14.25 12.71
N PRO A 425 -18.44 14.13 13.32
CA PRO A 425 -19.32 13.00 13.03
C PRO A 425 -19.68 12.91 11.54
N ASP A 426 -19.90 14.06 10.88
CA ASP A 426 -20.30 14.12 9.48
C ASP A 426 -19.13 13.80 8.55
N PHE A 427 -17.92 14.26 8.85
CA PHE A 427 -16.69 13.83 8.14
C PHE A 427 -16.50 12.31 8.15
N ARG A 428 -17.00 11.61 9.19
CA ARG A 428 -16.86 10.15 9.33
C ARG A 428 -18.01 9.37 8.71
N ALA A 429 -19.20 9.95 8.70
CA ALA A 429 -20.44 9.23 8.37
C ALA A 429 -20.96 9.53 6.96
N LEU A 430 -20.80 10.76 6.48
CA LEU A 430 -21.40 11.20 5.22
C LEU A 430 -20.48 10.87 4.03
N PRO A 431 -21.04 10.39 2.91
CA PRO A 431 -20.39 10.46 1.61
C PRO A 431 -20.01 11.91 1.25
N THR A 432 -19.04 12.08 0.33
CA THR A 432 -18.51 13.42 0.00
C THR A 432 -19.60 14.34 -0.56
N GLU A 433 -20.49 13.79 -1.38
CA GLU A 433 -21.60 14.48 -2.01
C GLU A 433 -22.60 15.01 -0.99
N GLU A 434 -23.04 14.16 -0.05
CA GLU A 434 -23.96 14.56 1.03
C GLU A 434 -23.30 15.55 1.99
N PHE A 435 -22.00 15.41 2.25
CA PHE A 435 -21.24 16.37 3.04
C PHE A 435 -21.23 17.75 2.37
N LEU A 436 -21.00 17.80 1.06
CA LEU A 436 -21.04 19.05 0.29
C LEU A 436 -22.45 19.65 0.22
N GLU A 437 -23.49 18.84 0.03
CA GLU A 437 -24.89 19.31 0.09
C GLU A 437 -25.22 19.97 1.43
N ARG A 438 -24.64 19.45 2.52
CA ARG A 438 -24.88 20.00 3.85
C ARG A 438 -24.12 21.30 4.14
N TYR A 439 -22.92 21.46 3.59
CA TYR A 439 -21.98 22.49 4.04
C TYR A 439 -21.58 23.52 2.99
N GLU A 440 -21.78 23.26 1.69
CA GLU A 440 -21.43 24.20 0.62
C GLU A 440 -22.55 25.19 0.29
N GLY A 441 -23.82 24.84 0.59
CA GLY A 441 -24.99 25.67 0.29
C GLY A 441 -25.69 25.25 -0.99
#